data_AF-A0AAE3KMS4-F1
#
_entry.id   AF-A0AAE3KMS4-F1
#
_cell.length_a   1.000
_cell.length_b   1.000
_cell.length_c   1.000
_cell.angle_alpha   90.00
_cell.angle_beta   90.00
_cell.angle_gamma   90.00
#
_symmetry.space_group_name_H-M   'P 1'
#
loop_
_entity.id
_entity.type
_entity.pdbx_description
1 polymer ?
#
loop_
_entity_poly.entity_id
_entity_poly.type
_entity_poly.pdbx_seq_one_letter_code
_entity_poly.pdbx_strand_id
1 'polypeptide(L)' 'MIAAHKFCRWEISSSSSQLAGLFAETMRNGQISFTDWNDLITAPVDRSFTSDDEDVLTRMIYGVRHGFVKVI' A
#
# COMPACT_ATOMS: atom_id res chain seq x y z
N MET A 1 23.56 1.89 -13.78
CA MET A 1 22.29 1.89 -14.52
C MET A 1 21.20 1.43 -13.56
N ILE A 2 20.52 2.37 -12.90
CA ILE A 2 19.40 2.07 -12.01
C ILE A 2 18.18 1.95 -12.91
N ALA A 3 17.67 0.72 -13.08
CA ALA A 3 16.47 0.47 -13.86
C ALA A 3 15.30 1.16 -13.16
N ALA A 4 14.81 2.26 -13.75
CA ALA A 4 13.55 2.86 -13.38
C ALA A 4 12.46 1.85 -13.74
N HIS A 5 12.02 1.07 -12.76
CA HIS A 5 10.80 0.28 -12.88
C HIS A 5 9.66 1.28 -13.03
N LYS A 6 9.25 1.49 -14.29
CA LYS A 6 8.00 2.16 -14.63
C LYS A 6 6.90 1.42 -13.88
N PHE A 7 6.28 2.10 -12.91
CA PHE A 7 5.00 1.68 -12.35
C PHE A 7 4.00 1.61 -13.51
N CYS A 8 3.79 0.40 -14.01
CA CYS A 8 2.60 0.10 -14.77
C CYS A 8 1.44 0.37 -13.82
N ARG A 9 0.59 1.33 -14.20
CA ARG A 9 -0.71 1.66 -13.64
C ARG A 9 -1.56 0.38 -13.58
N TRP A 10 -1.29 -0.46 -12.59
CA TRP A 10 -2.08 -1.65 -12.34
C TRP A 10 -3.30 -1.15 -11.60
N GLU A 11 -4.45 -1.29 -12.26
CA GLU A 11 -5.75 -1.14 -11.64
C GLU A 11 -5.69 -1.87 -10.30
N ILE A 12 -5.93 -1.12 -9.21
CA ILE A 12 -6.03 -1.63 -7.85
C ILE A 12 -7.29 -2.50 -7.83
N SER A 13 -7.17 -3.69 -8.40
CA SER A 13 -8.18 -4.72 -8.42
C SER A 13 -8.16 -5.30 -7.02
N SER A 14 -9.14 -4.87 -6.24
CA SER A 14 -9.47 -5.22 -4.87
C SER A 14 -9.37 -6.75 -4.64
N SER A 15 -8.14 -7.24 -4.50
CA SER A 15 -7.76 -8.61 -4.23
C SER A 15 -6.76 -8.55 -3.06
N SER A 16 -6.95 -9.40 -2.06
CA SER A 16 -6.14 -9.39 -0.82
C SER A 16 -4.65 -9.59 -1.09
N SER A 17 -4.31 -10.29 -2.18
CA SER A 17 -2.94 -10.50 -2.64
C SER A 17 -2.21 -9.22 -3.06
N GLN A 18 -2.92 -8.21 -3.61
CA GLN A 18 -2.31 -6.95 -4.01
C GLN A 18 -1.94 -6.07 -2.81
N LEU A 19 -2.79 -6.03 -1.79
CA LEU A 19 -2.54 -5.26 -0.56
C LEU A 19 -1.33 -5.79 0.20
N ALA A 20 -1.21 -7.12 0.35
CA ALA A 20 -0.04 -7.74 0.94
C ALA A 20 1.24 -7.47 0.15
N GLY A 21 1.16 -7.44 -1.19
CA GLY A 21 2.29 -7.10 -2.07
C GLY A 21 2.75 -5.65 -1.88
N LEU A 22 1.81 -4.71 -1.88
CA LEU A 22 2.07 -3.28 -1.66
C LEU A 22 2.68 -3.05 -0.27
N PHE A 23 2.21 -3.76 0.75
CA PHE A 23 2.78 -3.73 2.09
C PHE A 23 4.22 -4.23 2.13
N ALA A 24 4.49 -5.41 1.59
CA ALA A 24 5.84 -5.98 1.58
C ALA A 24 6.84 -5.06 0.86
N GLU A 25 6.42 -4.46 -0.26
CA GLU A 25 7.24 -3.51 -1.00
C GLU A 25 7.45 -2.19 -0.25
N THR A 26 6.38 -1.64 0.32
CA THR A 26 6.43 -0.39 1.09
C THR A 26 7.34 -0.52 2.30
N MET A 27 7.21 -1.62 3.06
CA MET A 27 8.05 -1.90 4.22
C MET A 27 9.52 -2.13 3.82
N ARG A 28 9.76 -2.80 2.68
CA ARG A 28 11.12 -3.01 2.17
C ARG A 28 11.79 -1.71 1.73
N ASN A 29 11.04 -0.84 1.06
CA ASN A 29 11.57 0.40 0.50
C ASN A 29 11.55 1.56 1.52
N GLY A 30 10.79 1.42 2.61
CA GLY A 30 10.58 2.47 3.62
C GLY A 30 9.80 3.68 3.10
N GLN A 31 9.13 3.54 1.96
CA GLN A 31 8.43 4.64 1.30
C GLN A 31 7.22 4.14 0.52
N ILE A 32 6.21 5.00 0.43
CA ILE A 32 4.98 4.81 -0.35
C ILE A 32 4.68 6.10 -1.11
N SER A 33 4.19 6.01 -2.35
CA SER A 33 3.80 7.22 -3.07
C SER A 33 2.54 7.83 -2.45
N PHE A 34 2.41 9.15 -2.51
CA PHE A 34 1.20 9.84 -2.06
C PHE A 34 -0.05 9.32 -2.78
N THR A 35 0.07 8.97 -4.07
CA THR A 35 -1.06 8.45 -4.85
C THR A 35 -1.50 7.09 -4.31
N ASP A 36 -0.55 6.15 -4.13
CA ASP A 36 -0.86 4.81 -3.60
C ASP A 36 -1.39 4.88 -2.17
N TRP A 37 -0.81 5.77 -1.34
CA TRP A 37 -1.28 5.99 0.03
C TRP A 37 -2.70 6.58 0.05
N ASN A 38 -2.97 7.58 -0.79
CA ASN A 38 -4.27 8.20 -0.88
C ASN A 38 -5.33 7.21 -1.39
N ASP A 39 -5.02 6.44 -2.42
CA ASP A 39 -5.91 5.40 -2.94
C ASP A 39 -6.19 4.35 -1.86
N LEU A 40 -5.19 3.95 -1.06
CA LEU A 40 -5.36 3.01 0.03
C LEU A 40 -6.35 3.50 1.12
N ILE A 41 -6.23 4.76 1.53
CA ILE A 41 -7.03 5.32 2.64
C ILE A 41 -8.39 5.87 2.19
N THR A 42 -8.56 6.13 0.89
CA THR A 42 -9.79 6.67 0.31
C THR A 42 -10.55 5.67 -0.55
N ALA A 43 -10.01 4.48 -0.78
CA ALA A 43 -10.67 3.43 -1.57
C ALA A 43 -12.09 3.19 -1.05
N PRO A 44 -13.12 3.29 -1.92
CA PRO A 44 -14.48 2.92 -1.53
C PRO A 44 -14.50 1.45 -1.11
N VAL A 45 -15.14 1.19 0.03
CA VAL A 45 -15.23 -0.13 0.65
C VAL A 45 -16.29 -0.96 -0.07
N ASP A 46 -16.14 -1.13 -1.39
CA ASP A 46 -17.10 -1.86 -2.23
C ASP A 46 -17.13 -3.36 -1.92
N ARG A 47 -16.11 -3.84 -1.21
CA ARG A 47 -16.01 -5.18 -0.63
C ARG A 47 -15.67 -5.09 0.86
N SER A 48 -16.23 -5.98 1.66
CA SER A 48 -15.79 -6.15 3.05
C SER A 48 -14.32 -6.56 3.08
N PHE A 49 -13.50 -5.85 3.88
CA PHE A 49 -12.14 -6.28 4.13
C PHE A 49 -12.14 -7.64 4.84
N THR A 50 -11.17 -8.48 4.49
CA THR A 50 -10.87 -9.67 5.30
C THR A 50 -10.07 -9.24 6.54
N SER A 51 -10.03 -10.08 7.57
CA SER A 51 -9.21 -9.81 8.76
C SER A 51 -7.73 -9.61 8.41
N ASP A 52 -7.24 -10.25 7.35
CA ASP A 52 -5.86 -10.09 6.88
C ASP A 52 -5.66 -8.71 6.24
N ASP A 53 -6.63 -8.24 5.46
CA ASP A 53 -6.58 -6.91 4.85
C ASP A 53 -6.57 -5.82 5.95
N GLU A 54 -7.37 -6.00 7.00
CA GLU A 54 -7.43 -5.08 8.14
C GLU A 54 -6.10 -5.02 8.92
N ASP A 55 -5.46 -6.17 9.18
CA ASP A 55 -4.15 -6.22 9.84
C ASP A 55 -3.08 -5.52 8.98
N VAL A 56 -3.06 -5.79 7.66
CA VAL A 56 -2.10 -5.16 6.76
C VAL A 56 -2.29 -3.65 6.69
N LEU A 57 -3.53 -3.17 6.56
CA LEU A 57 -3.85 -1.73 6.56
C LEU A 57 -3.44 -1.08 7.89
N THR A 58 -3.77 -1.72 9.02
CA THR A 58 -3.43 -1.21 10.35
C THR A 58 -1.92 -1.05 10.50
N ARG A 59 -1.14 -2.04 10.06
CA ARG A 59 0.33 -1.97 10.10
C ARG A 59 0.89 -0.90 9.17
N MET A 60 0.29 -0.72 8.00
CA MET A 60 0.70 0.35 7.07
C MET A 60 0.46 1.73 7.69
N ILE A 61 -0.73 1.96 8.26
CA ILE A 61 -1.09 3.21 8.93
C ILE A 61 -0.14 3.49 10.10
N TYR A 62 0.17 2.46 10.89
CA TYR A 62 1.15 2.56 11.96
C TYR A 62 2.54 2.94 11.41
N GLY A 63 2.99 2.25 10.36
CA GLY A 63 4.27 2.52 9.70
C GLY A 63 4.43 3.97 9.26
N VAL A 64 3.39 4.53 8.61
CA VAL A 64 3.38 5.92 8.16
C VAL A 64 3.35 6.90 9.34
N ARG A 65 2.46 6.70 10.31
CA ARG A 65 2.30 7.61 11.46
C ARG A 65 3.54 7.69 12.34
N HIS A 66 4.29 6.60 12.46
CA HIS A 66 5.49 6.54 13.30
C HIS A 66 6.78 6.80 12.52
N GLY A 67 6.69 7.12 11.21
CA GLY A 67 7.85 7.48 10.40
C GLY A 67 8.71 6.30 9.94
N PHE A 68 8.23 5.07 10.07
CA PHE A 68 8.87 3.89 9.47
C PHE A 68 8.72 3.85 7.96
N VAL A 69 7.63 4.43 7.46
CA VAL A 69 7.34 4.58 6.04
C VAL A 69 7.14 6.06 5.75
N LYS A 70 7.92 6.59 4.80
CA LYS A 70 7.76 7.95 4.32
C LYS A 70 6.77 8.00 3.16
N VAL A 71 5.75 8.85 3.26
CA VAL A 71 4.90 9.18 2.11
C VAL A 71 5.66 10.18 1.25
N ILE A 72 5.88 9.84 -0.01
CA ILE A 72 6.64 10.63 -0.99
C ILE A 72 5.78 11.11 -2.17
#